data_AF-A0A9X2SXD4-F1
#
_entry.id   AF-A0A9X2SXD4-F1
#
_cell.length_a   1.000
_cell.length_b   1.000
_cell.length_c   1.000
_cell.angle_alpha   90.00
_cell.angle_beta   90.00
_cell.angle_gamma   90.00
#
_symmetry.space_group_name_H-M   'P 1'
#
loop_
_entity.id
_entity.type
_entity.pdbx_description
1 polymer ?
#
loop_
_entity_poly.entity_id
_entity_poly.type
_entity_poly.pdbx_seq_one_letter_code
_entity_poly.pdbx_strand_id
1 'polypeptide(L)'
;MAKIIKRKRHYITRFPVWFFVIIFFALSPYLIGVLGSYLTELSTGEPCNESNCGWMVLPFFTFITLPMGVLGLLVFLVIVLQDSLELKNTPK
;
A
#
# COMPACT_ATOMS: atom_id res chain seq x y z
N MET A 1 20.45 8.98 8.64
CA MET A 1 19.13 8.42 8.29
C MET A 1 18.50 7.79 9.53
N ALA A 2 17.18 7.89 9.70
CA ALA A 2 16.49 7.21 10.79
C ALA A 2 16.39 5.71 10.48
N LYS A 3 16.96 4.86 11.33
CA LYS A 3 16.92 3.39 11.14
C LYS A 3 15.56 2.83 11.52
N ILE A 4 14.92 2.13 10.58
CA ILE A 4 13.66 1.40 10.77
C ILE A 4 13.95 0.11 11.55
N ILE A 5 15.00 -0.62 11.17
CA ILE A 5 15.42 -1.88 11.79
C ILE A 5 16.67 -1.63 12.63
N LYS A 6 16.53 -1.78 13.96
CA LYS A 6 17.63 -1.60 14.93
C LYS A 6 18.04 -2.91 15.59
N ARG A 7 17.14 -3.90 15.62
CA ARG A 7 17.30 -5.22 16.26
C ARG A 7 16.58 -6.25 15.41
N LYS A 8 17.00 -7.52 15.49
CA LYS A 8 16.36 -8.64 14.75
C LYS A 8 14.84 -8.72 14.95
N ARG A 9 14.35 -8.41 16.17
CA ARG A 9 12.91 -8.38 16.48
C ARG A 9 12.14 -7.33 15.67
N HIS A 10 12.76 -6.21 15.28
CA HIS A 10 12.11 -5.18 14.47
C HIS A 10 11.82 -5.65 13.05
N TYR A 11 12.56 -6.64 12.55
CA TYR A 11 12.28 -7.26 11.27
C TYR A 11 10.89 -7.89 11.28
N ILE A 12 10.56 -8.62 12.34
CA ILE A 12 9.27 -9.32 12.46
C ILE A 12 8.12 -8.35 12.76
N THR A 13 8.37 -7.27 13.51
CA THR A 13 7.27 -6.37 13.93
C THR A 13 7.04 -5.18 13.01
N ARG A 14 8.07 -4.66 12.34
CA ARG A 14 7.96 -3.42 11.54
C ARG A 14 7.89 -3.69 10.05
N PHE A 15 8.63 -4.69 9.56
CA PHE A 15 8.61 -5.03 8.13
C PHE A 15 7.21 -5.40 7.63
N PRO A 16 6.51 -6.41 8.20
CA PRO A 16 5.20 -6.79 7.69
C PRO A 16 4.15 -5.69 7.88
N VAL A 17 4.25 -4.91 8.96
CA VAL A 17 3.33 -3.79 9.21
C VAL A 17 3.46 -2.73 8.12
N TRP A 18 4.67 -2.25 7.84
CA TRP A 18 4.87 -1.22 6.80
C TRP A 18 4.62 -1.76 5.40
N PHE A 19 4.96 -3.02 5.14
CA PHE A 19 4.63 -3.70 3.88
C PHE A 19 3.11 -3.73 3.65
N PHE A 20 2.35 -4.13 4.67
CA PHE A 20 0.89 -4.16 4.61
C PHE A 20 0.30 -2.77 4.43
N VAL A 21 0.80 -1.76 5.16
CA VAL A 21 0.37 -0.36 5.03
C VAL A 21 0.55 0.13 3.59
N ILE A 22 1.72 -0.10 2.98
CA ILE A 22 1.99 0.34 1.61
C ILE A 22 1.03 -0.32 0.62
N ILE A 23 0.81 -1.63 0.73
CA ILE A 23 -0.12 -2.36 -0.15
C ILE A 23 -1.55 -1.87 0.05
N PHE A 24 -1.99 -1.70 1.29
CA PHE A 24 -3.34 -1.26 1.62
C PHE A 24 -3.63 0.13 1.03
N PHE A 25 -2.69 1.06 1.17
CA PHE A 25 -2.83 2.40 0.57
C PHE A 25 -2.77 2.35 -0.96
N ALA A 26 -1.89 1.54 -1.56
CA ALA A 26 -1.80 1.38 -3.00
C ALA A 26 -3.11 0.85 -3.62
N LEU A 27 -3.77 -0.09 -2.93
CA LEU A 27 -5.04 -0.69 -3.35
C LEU A 27 -6.28 0.10 -2.91
N SER A 28 -6.11 1.12 -2.06
CA SER A 28 -7.23 1.84 -1.45
C SER A 28 -8.23 2.41 -2.45
N PRO A 29 -7.86 2.97 -3.62
CA PRO A 29 -8.85 3.51 -4.55
C PRO A 29 -9.71 2.40 -5.16
N TYR A 30 -9.11 1.25 -5.46
CA TYR A 30 -9.85 0.11 -5.98
C TYR A 30 -10.83 -0.43 -4.93
N LEU A 31 -10.37 -0.59 -3.68
CA LEU A 31 -11.21 -1.05 -2.57
C LEU A 31 -12.38 -0.08 -2.32
N ILE A 32 -12.11 1.21 -2.29
CA ILE A 32 -13.12 2.26 -2.09
C ILE A 32 -14.07 2.33 -3.29
N GLY A 33 -13.58 2.20 -4.52
CA GLY A 33 -14.39 2.23 -5.72
C GLY A 33 -15.39 1.09 -5.79
N VAL A 34 -14.95 -0.14 -5.53
CA VAL A 34 -15.82 -1.34 -5.53
C VAL A 34 -16.80 -1.30 -4.36
N LEU A 35 -16.33 -0.95 -3.16
CA LEU A 35 -17.20 -0.89 -1.99
C LEU A 35 -18.21 0.25 -2.11
N GLY A 36 -17.78 1.40 -2.64
CA GLY A 36 -18.62 2.57 -2.87
C GLY A 36 -19.72 2.31 -3.88
N SER A 37 -19.41 1.62 -5.00
CA SER A 37 -20.44 1.27 -5.99
C SER A 37 -21.46 0.29 -5.41
N TYR A 38 -21.01 -0.71 -4.65
CA TYR A 38 -21.90 -1.66 -3.98
C TYR A 38 -22.82 -0.99 -2.95
N LEU A 39 -22.27 -0.09 -2.12
CA LEU A 39 -23.07 0.66 -1.14
C LEU A 39 -24.05 1.62 -1.80
N THR A 40 -23.68 2.20 -2.95
CA THR A 40 -24.58 3.08 -3.71
C THR A 40 -25.76 2.30 -4.27
N GLU A 41 -25.51 1.19 -4.95
CA GLU A 41 -26.57 0.32 -5.48
C GLU A 41 -27.50 -0.19 -4.37
N LEU A 42 -26.95 -0.57 -3.21
CA LEU A 42 -27.73 -0.99 -2.05
C LEU A 42 -28.64 0.13 -1.49
N SER A 43 -28.19 1.39 -1.56
CA SER A 43 -28.90 2.55 -0.99
C SER A 43 -29.92 3.17 -1.95
N THR A 44 -29.58 3.28 -3.23
CA THR A 44 -30.42 3.95 -4.24
C THR A 44 -31.25 2.98 -5.08
N GLY A 45 -30.88 1.70 -5.12
CA GLY A 45 -31.47 0.72 -6.04
C GLY A 45 -31.10 0.94 -7.51
N GLU A 46 -30.25 1.93 -7.80
CA GLU A 46 -29.78 2.23 -9.15
C GLU A 46 -28.57 1.36 -9.49
N PRO A 47 -28.62 0.61 -10.60
CA PRO A 47 -27.50 -0.21 -11.01
C PRO A 47 -26.29 0.65 -11.42
N CYS A 48 -25.16 -0.04 -11.53
CA CYS A 48 -23.89 0.52 -12.01
C CYS A 48 -24.08 1.24 -13.37
N ASN A 49 -23.78 2.54 -13.41
CA ASN A 49 -23.78 3.39 -14.59
C ASN A 49 -22.41 4.10 -14.75
N GLU A 50 -22.22 4.86 -15.83
CA GLU A 50 -20.94 5.51 -16.15
C GLU A 50 -20.38 6.42 -15.03
N SER A 51 -21.22 6.87 -14.10
CA SER A 51 -20.85 7.80 -13.03
C SER A 51 -20.67 7.18 -11.64
N ASN A 52 -21.30 6.05 -11.35
CA ASN A 52 -21.30 5.43 -10.01
C ASN A 52 -20.58 4.06 -9.94
N CYS A 53 -20.02 3.61 -11.06
CA CYS A 53 -19.36 2.33 -11.13
C CYS A 53 -17.92 2.32 -10.58
N GLY A 54 -17.55 1.24 -9.90
CA GLY A 54 -16.20 1.08 -9.34
C GLY A 54 -15.06 1.07 -10.37
N TRP A 55 -15.33 0.74 -11.64
CA TRP A 55 -14.31 0.78 -12.70
C TRP A 55 -13.88 2.21 -13.07
N MET A 56 -14.67 3.23 -12.70
CA MET A 56 -14.29 4.64 -12.90
C MET A 56 -13.04 5.03 -12.10
N VAL A 57 -12.68 4.27 -11.07
CA VAL A 57 -11.47 4.50 -10.27
C VAL A 57 -10.23 3.87 -10.93
N LEU A 58 -10.37 3.01 -11.94
CA LEU A 58 -9.24 2.33 -12.59
C LEU A 58 -8.18 3.29 -13.13
N PRO A 59 -8.49 4.39 -13.83
CA PRO A 59 -7.46 5.31 -14.32
C PRO A 59 -6.63 5.91 -13.17
N PHE A 60 -7.29 6.35 -12.10
CA PHE A 60 -6.60 6.88 -10.92
C PHE A 60 -5.78 5.80 -10.19
N PHE A 61 -6.31 4.59 -10.15
CA PHE A 61 -5.62 3.43 -9.61
C PHE A 61 -4.32 3.14 -10.40
N THR A 62 -4.41 2.98 -11.72
CA THR A 62 -3.29 2.54 -12.56
C THR A 62 -2.27 3.63 -12.83
N PHE A 63 -2.69 4.89 -12.98
CA PHE A 63 -1.78 5.98 -13.37
C PHE A 63 -1.16 6.72 -12.19
N ILE A 64 -1.78 6.67 -11.00
CA ILE A 64 -1.32 7.49 -9.86
C ILE A 64 -0.99 6.61 -8.66
N THR A 65 -2.00 5.97 -8.08
CA THR A 65 -1.83 5.34 -6.76
C THR A 65 -1.04 4.03 -6.81
N LEU A 66 -1.21 3.20 -7.83
CA LEU A 66 -0.41 2.00 -8.02
C LEU A 66 1.07 2.34 -8.28
N PRO A 67 1.43 3.26 -9.21
CA PRO A 67 2.82 3.70 -9.37
C PRO A 67 3.43 4.31 -8.10
N MET A 68 2.68 5.14 -7.38
CA MET A 68 3.13 5.72 -6.11
C MET A 68 3.34 4.64 -5.03
N GLY A 69 2.46 3.65 -4.96
CA GLY A 69 2.58 2.49 -4.08
C GLY A 69 3.81 1.65 -4.39
N VAL A 70 4.05 1.36 -5.68
CA VAL A 70 5.24 0.64 -6.15
C VAL A 70 6.51 1.41 -5.82
N LEU A 71 6.53 2.73 -6.07
CA LEU A 71 7.68 3.57 -5.74
C LEU A 71 7.94 3.58 -4.22
N GLY A 72 6.90 3.73 -3.41
CA GLY A 72 7.00 3.67 -1.95
C GLY A 72 7.52 2.31 -1.46
N LEU A 73 7.07 1.22 -2.08
CA LEU A 73 7.55 -0.13 -1.78
C LEU A 73 9.04 -0.29 -2.11
N LEU A 74 9.49 0.20 -3.27
CA LEU A 74 10.90 0.15 -3.66
C LEU A 74 11.78 0.92 -2.69
N VAL A 75 11.39 2.15 -2.32
CA VAL A 75 12.13 2.96 -1.34
C VAL A 75 12.19 2.25 0.01
N PHE A 76 11.07 1.69 0.47
CA PHE A 76 11.01 0.94 1.73
C PHE A 76 11.95 -0.28 1.72
N LEU A 77 11.96 -1.05 0.63
CA LEU A 77 12.85 -2.20 0.48
C LEU A 77 14.34 -1.80 0.49
N VAL A 78 14.70 -0.70 -0.18
CA VAL A 78 16.07 -0.18 -0.16
C VAL A 78 16.50 0.19 1.26
N ILE A 79 15.64 0.88 2.02
CA ILE A 79 15.93 1.24 3.42
C ILE A 79 16.09 -0.02 4.28
N VAL A 80 15.20 -1.00 4.13
CA VAL A 80 15.26 -2.27 4.86
C VAL A 80 16.53 -3.04 4.55
N LEU A 81 16.94 -3.09 3.27
CA LEU A 81 18.19 -3.73 2.85
C LEU A 81 19.41 -3.04 3.45
N GLN A 82 19.48 -1.71 3.39
CA GLN A 82 20.57 -0.94 3.98
C GLN A 82 20.68 -1.17 5.49
N ASP A 83 19.56 -1.04 6.23
CA ASP A 83 19.51 -1.29 7.68
C ASP A 83 19.94 -2.73 8.02
N SER A 84 19.60 -3.71 7.17
CA SER A 84 19.95 -5.11 7.38
C SER A 84 21.43 -5.39 7.18
N LEU A 85 22.05 -4.78 6.17
CA LEU A 85 23.48 -4.90 5.92
C LEU A 85 24.30 -4.29 7.05
N GLU A 86 23.89 -3.11 7.55
CA GLU A 86 24.53 -2.47 8.70
C GLU A 86 24.42 -3.32 9.98
N LEU A 87 23.26 -3.94 10.23
CA LEU A 87 23.07 -4.82 11.38
C LEU A 87 23.99 -6.05 11.33
N LYS A 88 24.26 -6.58 10.13
CA LYS A 88 25.16 -7.74 9.94
C LYS A 88 26.63 -7.36 10.13
N ASN A 89 27.01 -6.15 9.75
CA ASN A 89 28.38 -5.66 9.84
C ASN A 89 28.77 -5.11 11.22
N THR A 90 27.82 -5.03 12.16
CA THR A 90 28.12 -4.61 13.53
C THR A 90 28.82 -5.76 14.27
N PRO A 91 30.09 -5.61 14.71
CA PRO A 91 30.78 -6.66 15.47
C PRO A 91 30.01 -6.95 16.77
N LYS A 92 29.89 -8.24 17.10
CA LYS A 92 29.24 -8.71 18.33
C LYS A 92 29.97 -8.21 19.57
#